data_AF-A0A8X6PP70-F1
#
_entry.id   AF-A0A8X6PP70-F1
#
_cell.length_a   1.000
_cell.length_b   1.000
_cell.length_c   1.000
_cell.angle_alpha   90.00
_cell.angle_beta   90.00
_cell.angle_gamma   90.00
#
_symmetry.space_group_name_H-M   'P 1'
#
loop_
_entity.id
_entity.type
_entity.pdbx_description
1 polymer ?
#
loop_
_entity_poly.entity_id
_entity_poly.type
_entity_poly.pdbx_seq_one_letter_code
_entity_poly.pdbx_strand_id
1 'polypeptide(L)'
;MTACTLDIICETAMGVSINAQDGQNIEYVRAVHEIEDSFMYRFVRPWLHSDFIFKWTSYGKRYMDNIRRVQALTKKETLRLYPIVPFIARECYESFTVCKYRFNCSFIV
;
A
#
# COMPACT_ATOMS: atom_id res chain seq x y z
N MET A 1 2.07 -11.57 10.51
CA MET A 1 1.54 -12.50 9.48
C MET A 1 2.51 -13.67 9.23
N THR A 2 2.11 -14.80 8.63
CA THR A 2 3.07 -15.85 8.22
C THR A 2 3.44 -15.69 6.74
N ALA A 3 4.64 -16.16 6.33
CA ALA A 3 5.09 -16.09 4.93
C ALA A 3 4.09 -16.76 3.97
N CYS A 4 3.51 -17.90 4.38
CA CYS A 4 2.46 -18.58 3.64
C CYS A 4 1.20 -17.72 3.43
N THR A 5 0.71 -17.07 4.49
CA THR A 5 -0.47 -16.19 4.38
C THR A 5 -0.22 -15.03 3.43
N LEU A 6 0.99 -14.44 3.49
CA LEU A 6 1.35 -13.32 2.62
C LEU A 6 1.41 -13.75 1.15
N ASP A 7 2.00 -14.92 0.85
CA ASP A 7 2.05 -15.48 -0.50
C ASP A 7 0.65 -15.70 -1.08
N ILE A 8 -0.27 -16.32 -0.31
CA ILE A 8 -1.65 -16.54 -0.74
C ILE A 8 -2.36 -15.22 -1.07
N ILE A 9 -2.19 -14.17 -0.25
CA ILE A 9 -2.82 -12.87 -0.50
C ILE A 9 -2.23 -12.21 -1.76
N CYS A 10 -0.91 -12.27 -1.93
CA CYS A 10 -0.25 -11.68 -3.08
C CYS A 10 -0.60 -12.41 -4.38
N GLU A 11 -0.74 -13.73 -4.33
CA GLU A 11 -1.14 -14.53 -5.47
C GLU A 11 -2.63 -14.33 -5.81
N THR A 12 -3.52 -14.30 -4.82
CA THR A 12 -4.97 -14.14 -5.06
C THR A 12 -5.38 -12.70 -5.39
N ALA A 13 -4.82 -11.70 -4.71
CA ALA A 13 -5.17 -10.29 -4.93
C ALA A 13 -4.35 -9.64 -6.04
N MET A 14 -3.07 -10.00 -6.16
CA MET A 14 -2.16 -9.40 -7.16
C MET A 14 -1.76 -10.37 -8.26
N GLY A 15 -2.13 -11.66 -8.24
CA GLY A 15 -1.73 -12.59 -9.31
C GLY A 15 -0.22 -12.80 -9.41
N VAL A 16 0.55 -12.46 -8.37
CA VAL A 16 2.01 -12.53 -8.37
C VAL A 16 2.50 -13.43 -7.25
N SER A 17 3.33 -14.42 -7.61
CA SER A 17 4.02 -15.28 -6.66
C SER A 17 5.28 -14.59 -6.12
N ILE A 18 5.25 -14.24 -4.84
CA ILE A 18 6.39 -13.62 -4.13
C ILE A 18 7.37 -14.69 -3.63
N ASN A 19 6.91 -15.94 -3.51
CA ASN A 19 7.67 -17.10 -3.03
C ASN A 19 8.37 -16.83 -1.69
N ALA A 20 7.66 -16.17 -0.77
CA ALA A 20 8.14 -15.88 0.57
C ALA A 20 8.46 -17.17 1.35
N GLN A 21 7.78 -18.28 1.04
CA GLN A 21 8.07 -19.60 1.62
C GLN A 21 9.46 -20.15 1.25
N ASP A 22 9.93 -19.91 0.02
CA ASP A 22 11.23 -20.41 -0.48
C ASP A 22 12.41 -19.50 -0.08
N GLY A 23 12.17 -18.50 0.77
CA GLY A 23 13.18 -17.51 1.14
C GLY A 23 13.50 -16.53 0.01
N GLN A 24 12.68 -16.44 -1.03
CA GLN A 24 12.75 -15.37 -2.00
C GLN A 24 12.06 -14.12 -1.43
N ASN A 25 12.53 -12.92 -1.80
CA ASN A 25 11.95 -11.66 -1.36
C ASN A 25 11.82 -11.49 0.17
N ILE A 26 12.76 -12.06 0.95
CA ILE A 26 12.80 -11.92 2.42
C ILE A 26 12.77 -10.44 2.85
N GLU A 27 13.37 -9.54 2.08
CA GLU A 27 13.33 -8.11 2.38
C GLU A 27 11.92 -7.52 2.31
N TYR A 28 11.07 -7.99 1.38
CA TYR A 28 9.68 -7.59 1.28
C TYR A 28 8.89 -8.11 2.48
N VAL A 29 9.03 -9.39 2.79
CA VAL A 29 8.39 -10.03 3.94
C VAL A 29 8.76 -9.31 5.23
N ARG A 30 10.06 -9.04 5.43
CA ARG A 30 10.57 -8.28 6.57
C ARG A 30 10.01 -6.86 6.61
N ALA A 31 9.93 -6.16 5.47
CA ALA A 31 9.34 -4.83 5.41
C ALA A 31 7.84 -4.83 5.80
N VAL A 32 7.07 -5.81 5.33
CA VAL A 32 5.65 -5.97 5.71
C VAL A 32 5.50 -6.25 7.19
N HIS A 33 6.36 -7.10 7.77
CA HIS A 33 6.39 -7.35 9.21
C HIS A 33 6.72 -6.10 10.02
N GLU A 34 7.76 -5.34 9.63
CA GLU A 34 8.10 -4.09 10.33
C GLU A 34 6.96 -3.06 10.25
N ILE A 35 6.20 -3.03 9.15
CA ILE A 35 5.01 -2.19 8.99
C ILE A 35 3.89 -2.65 9.94
N GLU A 36 3.63 -3.97 10.01
CA GLU A 36 2.62 -4.56 10.89
C GLU A 36 2.94 -4.28 12.36
N ASP A 37 4.17 -4.50 12.79
CA ASP A 37 4.64 -4.20 14.14
C ASP A 37 4.49 -2.70 14.45
N SER A 38 4.81 -1.85 13.47
CA SER A 38 4.68 -0.40 13.63
C SER A 38 3.25 0.08 13.73
N PHE A 39 2.38 -0.56 12.96
CA PHE A 39 0.95 -0.31 12.99
C PHE A 39 0.38 -0.71 14.34
N MET A 40 0.72 -1.90 14.85
CA MET A 40 0.29 -2.36 16.18
C MET A 40 0.81 -1.44 17.28
N TYR A 41 2.07 -1.01 17.20
CA TYR A 41 2.67 -0.06 18.13
C TYR A 41 1.94 1.28 18.17
N ARG A 42 1.48 1.77 17.02
CA ARG A 42 0.67 2.98 16.92
C ARG A 42 -0.75 2.75 17.43
N PHE A 43 -1.34 1.59 17.13
CA PHE A 43 -2.70 1.21 17.49
C PHE A 43 -2.91 1.13 19.01
N VAL A 44 -1.93 0.61 19.76
CA VAL A 44 -2.03 0.48 21.23
C VAL A 44 -1.73 1.78 21.98
N ARG A 45 -1.32 2.86 21.31
CA ARG A 45 -0.84 4.11 21.94
C ARG A 45 -1.58 5.33 21.39
N PRO A 46 -2.71 5.72 22.00
CA PRO A 46 -3.54 6.84 21.56
C PRO A 46 -2.78 8.14 21.25
N TRP A 47 -1.73 8.46 22.03
CA TRP A 47 -0.90 9.65 21.83
C TRP A 47 -0.05 9.64 20.56
N LEU A 48 0.17 8.46 19.96
CA LEU A 48 0.89 8.28 18.69
C LEU A 48 -0.04 8.28 17.47
N HIS A 49 -1.36 8.44 17.64
CA HIS A 49 -2.31 8.50 16.54
C HIS A 49 -2.20 9.78 15.72
N SER A 50 -1.62 10.86 16.25
CA SER A 50 -1.33 12.05 15.45
C SER A 50 -0.21 11.75 14.45
N ASP A 51 -0.51 11.86 13.15
CA ASP A 51 0.47 11.65 12.07
C ASP A 51 1.68 12.58 12.20
N PHE A 52 1.48 13.80 12.70
CA PHE A 52 2.57 14.76 12.91
C PHE A 52 3.57 14.23 13.92
N ILE A 53 3.10 13.78 15.08
CA ILE A 53 3.96 13.26 16.15
C ILE A 53 4.68 12.00 15.66
N PHE A 54 3.95 11.11 14.99
CA PHE A 54 4.51 9.86 14.49
C PHE A 54 5.62 10.08 13.46
N LYS A 55 5.43 10.98 12.48
CA LYS A 55 6.43 11.28 11.43
C LYS A 55 7.74 11.84 11.96
N TRP A 56 7.71 12.51 13.12
CA TRP A 56 8.90 13.08 13.74
C TRP A 56 9.74 12.05 14.49
N THR A 57 9.17 10.89 14.83
CA THR A 57 9.91 9.79 15.45
C THR A 57 10.82 9.06 14.44
N SER A 58 11.94 8.52 14.91
CA SER A 58 12.80 7.63 14.10
C SER A 58 12.03 6.41 13.57
N TYR A 59 11.06 5.95 14.34
CA TYR A 59 10.19 4.83 14.01
C TYR A 59 9.24 5.16 12.85
N GLY A 60 8.62 6.34 12.85
CA GLY A 60 7.77 6.80 11.76
C GLY A 60 8.53 6.97 10.43
N LYS A 61 9.81 7.36 10.48
CA LYS A 61 10.67 7.41 9.29
C LYS A 61 10.88 6.03 8.68
N ARG A 62 11.27 5.04 9.50
CA ARG A 62 11.44 3.64 9.06
C ARG A 62 10.14 3.06 8.49
N TYR A 63 9.03 3.31 9.16
CA TYR A 63 7.70 2.90 8.69
C TYR A 63 7.38 3.48 7.30
N MET A 64 7.62 4.77 7.08
CA MET A 64 7.40 5.40 5.78
C MET A 64 8.30 4.81 4.68
N ASP A 65 9.56 4.51 5.00
CA ASP A 65 10.49 3.91 4.02
C ASP A 65 10.08 2.48 3.64
N ASN A 66 9.68 1.67 4.63
CA ASN A 66 9.16 0.32 4.37
C ASN A 66 7.87 0.35 3.55
N ILE A 67 6.94 1.26 3.87
CA ILE A 67 5.71 1.45 3.08
C ILE A 67 6.03 1.83 1.64
N ARG A 68 6.97 2.74 1.42
CA ARG A 68 7.35 3.14 0.06
C ARG A 68 7.87 1.96 -0.75
N ARG A 69 8.66 1.07 -0.15
CA ARG A 69 9.15 -0.16 -0.81
C ARG A 69 8.01 -1.09 -1.20
N VAL A 70 7.10 -1.37 -0.27
CA VAL A 70 5.93 -2.23 -0.53
C VAL A 70 5.03 -1.62 -1.61
N GLN A 71 4.73 -0.33 -1.51
CA GLN A 71 3.90 0.38 -2.48
C GLN A 71 4.53 0.45 -3.87
N ALA A 72 5.85 0.58 -3.96
CA ALA A 72 6.54 0.59 -5.25
C ALA A 72 6.37 -0.75 -5.98
N LEU A 73 6.48 -1.87 -5.25
CA LEU A 73 6.21 -3.20 -5.80
C LEU A 73 4.74 -3.37 -6.19
N THR A 74 3.81 -3.00 -5.31
CA THR A 74 2.38 -3.07 -5.62
C THR A 74 2.04 -2.28 -6.88
N LYS A 75 2.49 -1.02 -6.98
CA LYS A 75 2.26 -0.19 -8.18
C LYS A 75 2.83 -0.83 -9.43
N LYS A 76 4.05 -1.38 -9.36
CA LYS A 76 4.70 -2.04 -10.50
C LYS A 76 3.87 -3.24 -10.99
N GLU A 77 3.40 -4.09 -10.10
CA GLU A 77 2.60 -5.27 -10.47
C GLU A 77 1.17 -4.89 -10.89
N THR A 78 0.54 -3.91 -10.23
CA THR A 78 -0.78 -3.38 -10.65
C THR A 78 -0.73 -2.85 -12.09
N LEU A 79 0.33 -2.13 -12.46
CA LEU A 79 0.52 -1.62 -13.82
C LEU A 79 0.72 -2.72 -14.87
N ARG A 80 1.30 -3.86 -14.46
CA ARG A 80 1.48 -5.03 -15.34
C ARG A 80 0.15 -5.73 -15.63
N LEU A 81 -0.70 -5.88 -14.62
CA LEU A 81 -1.99 -6.58 -14.73
C LEU A 81 -3.06 -5.70 -15.38
N TYR A 82 -3.08 -4.41 -15.06
CA TYR A 82 -4.11 -3.47 -15.49
C TYR A 82 -3.49 -2.18 -16.04
N PRO A 83 -3.00 -2.18 -17.29
CA PRO A 83 -2.37 -1.01 -17.91
C PRO A 83 -3.34 0.19 -18.09
N ILE A 84 -4.64 -0.03 -17.94
CA ILE A 84 -5.69 1.00 -17.99
C ILE A 84 -5.84 1.77 -16.66
N VAL A 85 -5.36 1.24 -15.53
CA VAL A 85 -5.51 1.87 -14.20
C VAL A 85 -4.96 3.30 -14.14
N PRO A 86 -3.81 3.65 -14.74
CA PRO A 86 -3.34 5.05 -14.77
C PRO A 86 -4.27 5.99 -15.51
N PHE A 87 -4.91 5.51 -16.58
CA PHE A 87 -5.87 6.29 -17.34
C PHE A 87 -7.14 6.51 -16.53
N ILE A 88 -7.71 5.45 -15.93
CA ILE A 88 -8.87 5.59 -15.04
C ILE A 88 -8.54 6.47 -13.84
N ALA A 89 -7.39 6.30 -13.21
CA ALA A 89 -6.99 7.12 -12.06
C ALA A 89 -6.84 8.60 -12.42
N ARG A 90 -6.37 8.91 -13.64
CA ARG A 90 -6.30 10.27 -14.17
C ARG A 90 -7.68 10.83 -14.51
N GLU A 91 -8.50 10.05 -15.22
CA GLU A 91 -9.88 10.40 -15.58
C GLU A 91 -10.72 10.65 -14.32
N CYS A 92 -10.53 9.85 -13.27
CA CYS A 92 -11.21 10.03 -12.00
C CYS A 92 -10.77 11.30 -11.29
N TYR A 93 -9.55 11.81 -11.49
CA TYR A 93 -9.06 13.07 -10.92
C TYR A 93 -9.60 14.32 -11.65
N GLU A 94 -9.98 14.17 -12.91
CA GLU A 94 -10.62 15.21 -13.71
C GLU A 94 -12.16 15.09 -13.58
N SER A 95 -12.89 16.21 -13.61
CA SER A 95 -14.36 16.15 -13.53
C SER A 95 -14.94 15.56 -14.82
N PHE A 96 -15.30 14.29 -14.80
CA PHE A 96 -15.82 13.56 -15.95
C PHE A 96 -17.36 13.58 -16.00
N THR A 97 -17.92 13.56 -17.22
CA THR A 97 -19.36 13.63 -17.47
C THR A 97 -19.86 12.30 -18.04
N VAL A 98 -20.59 11.50 -17.24
CA VAL A 98 -21.26 10.28 -17.72
C VAL A 98 -22.68 10.62 -18.14
N CYS A 99 -22.98 10.48 -19.44
CA CYS A 99 -24.29 10.69 -20.06
C CYS A 99 -24.91 12.09 -19.84
N LYS A 100 -25.29 12.45 -18.61
CA LYS A 100 -25.82 13.76 -18.17
C LYS A 100 -25.37 14.18 -16.77
N TYR A 101 -24.63 13.34 -16.04
CA TYR A 101 -24.19 13.61 -14.67
C TYR A 101 -22.71 13.98 -14.67
N ARG A 102 -22.41 15.18 -14.16
CA ARG A 102 -21.05 15.65 -13.96
C ARG A 102 -20.58 15.24 -12.57
N PHE A 103 -19.62 14.33 -12.52
CA PHE A 103 -18.99 13.93 -11.27
C PHE A 103 -17.80 14.86 -11.05
N ASN A 104 -17.92 15.79 -10.10
CA ASN A 104 -16.82 16.65 -9.71
C ASN A 104 -15.89 15.88 -8.77
N CYS A 105 -14.64 15.69 -9.19
CA CYS A 105 -13.65 14.98 -8.38
C CYS A 105 -13.18 15.80 -7.14
N SER A 106 -13.55 17.08 -7.04
CA SER A 106 -13.10 18.01 -5.98
C SER A 106 -13.52 17.64 -4.54
N PHE A 107 -14.16 16.51 -4.29
CA PHE A 107 -14.65 16.08 -2.97
C PHE A 107 -13.80 14.96 -2.30
N ILE A 108 -12.66 14.59 -2.89
CA ILE A 108 -11.72 13.62 -2.30
C ILE A 108 -10.35 14.30 -2.14
N VAL A 109 -10.29 15.34 -1.30
CA VAL A 109 -9.07 15.81 -0.62
C VAL A 109 -9.45 16.22 0.78
#